data_AF-A0A8S2TFS9-F1
#
_entry.id   AF-A0A8S2TFS9-F1
#
_cell.length_a   1.000
_cell.length_b   1.000
_cell.length_c   1.000
_cell.angle_alpha   90.00
_cell.angle_beta   90.00
_cell.angle_gamma   90.00
#
_symmetry.space_group_name_H-M   'P 1'
#
loop_
_entity.id
_entity.type
_entity.pdbx_description
1 polymer ?
#
loop_
_entity_poly.entity_id
_entity_poly.type
_entity_poly.pdbx_seq_one_letter_code
_entity_poly.pdbx_strand_id
1 'polypeptide(L)'
;AVCHSLLFRTLEVKQIDQILDAMWEKHVQQGECIIRQGDDGDHFYVIDNGTYEVYAADSNGQAEKIGDYNQTGSFGELALMYNQPR
;
A
#
# COMPACT_ATOMS: atom_id res chain seq x y z
N ALA A 1 -4.17 9.60 7.66
CA ALA A 1 -4.04 8.22 7.13
C ALA A 1 -2.93 7.42 7.83
N VAL A 2 -1.70 7.96 7.95
CA VAL A 2 -0.52 7.27 8.48
C VAL A 2 -0.71 6.68 9.89
N CYS A 3 -1.27 7.45 10.85
CA CYS A 3 -1.45 6.97 12.23
C CYS A 3 -2.43 5.78 12.38
N HIS A 4 -3.24 5.47 11.35
CA HIS A 4 -4.20 4.37 11.41
C HIS A 4 -3.60 3.04 10.91
N SER A 5 -2.48 3.10 10.17
CA SER A 5 -1.80 1.95 9.60
C SER A 5 -1.12 1.11 10.67
N LEU A 6 -1.26 -0.22 10.57
CA LEU A 6 -0.73 -1.19 11.54
C LEU A 6 0.79 -1.05 11.75
N LEU A 7 1.55 -0.64 10.73
CA LEU A 7 2.99 -0.38 10.82
C LEU A 7 3.35 0.76 11.78
N PHE A 8 2.50 1.78 11.89
CA PHE A 8 2.85 3.05 12.49
C PHE A 8 2.27 3.26 13.88
N ARG A 9 1.43 2.32 14.36
CA ARG A 9 0.80 2.40 15.69
C ARG A 9 1.77 2.24 16.84
N THR A 10 2.90 1.56 16.62
CA THR A 10 3.91 1.27 17.64
C THR A 10 5.15 2.16 17.53
N LEU A 11 5.20 3.05 16.55
CA LEU A 11 6.35 3.93 16.32
C LEU A 11 6.23 5.22 17.14
N GLU A 12 7.37 5.67 17.65
CA GLU A 12 7.45 6.98 18.30
C GLU A 12 7.34 8.11 17.27
N VAL A 13 6.87 9.28 17.69
CA VAL A 13 6.68 10.46 16.82
C VAL A 13 7.92 10.78 15.99
N LYS A 14 9.13 10.68 16.59
CA LYS A 14 10.40 10.91 15.88
C LYS A 14 10.66 9.91 14.75
N GLN A 15 10.24 8.66 14.90
CA GLN A 15 10.39 7.64 13.87
C GLN A 15 9.37 7.85 12.75
N ILE A 16 8.16 8.31 13.09
CA ILE A 16 7.16 8.70 12.11
C ILE A 16 7.69 9.86 11.25
N ASP A 17 8.26 10.90 11.85
CA ASP A 17 8.84 12.03 11.12
C ASP A 17 9.94 11.56 10.15
N GLN A 18 10.84 10.68 10.59
CA GLN A 18 11.88 10.12 9.72
C GLN A 18 11.32 9.33 8.54
N ILE A 19 10.21 8.60 8.74
CA ILE A 19 9.57 7.87 7.64
C ILE A 19 8.88 8.84 6.69
N LEU A 20 8.18 9.85 7.21
CA LEU A 20 7.54 10.89 6.40
C LEU A 20 8.58 11.64 5.55
N ASP A 21 9.75 11.95 6.10
CA ASP A 21 10.86 12.57 5.38
C ASP A 21 11.42 11.69 4.25
N ALA A 22 11.32 10.35 4.40
CA ALA A 22 11.75 9.39 3.38
C ALA A 22 10.65 9.09 2.33
N MET A 23 9.42 9.54 2.56
CA MET A 23 8.32 9.36 1.62
C MET A 23 8.37 10.42 0.52
N TRP A 24 7.91 10.03 -0.67
CA TRP A 24 7.80 10.92 -1.82
C TRP A 24 6.47 10.71 -2.52
N GLU A 25 5.97 11.76 -3.15
CA GLU A 25 4.68 11.73 -3.83
C GLU A 25 4.77 10.92 -5.12
N LYS A 26 3.83 9.99 -5.30
CA LYS A 26 3.66 9.23 -6.53
C LYS A 26 2.31 9.58 -7.15
N HIS A 27 2.35 10.31 -8.25
CA HIS A 27 1.15 10.54 -9.07
C HIS A 27 0.82 9.30 -9.89
N VAL A 28 -0.46 8.98 -9.96
CA VAL A 28 -1.00 7.83 -10.68
C VAL A 28 -2.21 8.25 -11.50
N GLN A 29 -2.38 7.64 -12.66
CA GLN A 29 -3.51 7.90 -13.56
C GLN A 29 -4.62 6.87 -13.35
N GLN A 30 -5.84 7.22 -13.77
CA GLN A 30 -6.96 6.28 -13.75
C GLN A 30 -6.65 5.04 -14.60
N GLY A 31 -6.80 3.86 -14.01
CA GLY A 31 -6.49 2.58 -14.66
C GLY A 31 -5.02 2.16 -14.58
N GLU A 32 -4.16 2.96 -13.95
CA GLU A 32 -2.77 2.59 -13.70
C GLU A 32 -2.65 1.52 -12.61
N CYS A 33 -1.86 0.48 -12.88
CA CYS A 33 -1.55 -0.56 -11.90
C CYS A 33 -0.37 -0.10 -11.04
N ILE A 34 -0.63 0.13 -9.74
CA ILE A 34 0.37 0.63 -8.79
C ILE A 34 1.28 -0.49 -8.28
N ILE A 35 0.68 -1.65 -7.99
CA ILE A 35 1.33 -2.86 -7.51
C ILE A 35 0.75 -4.03 -8.26
N ARG A 36 1.62 -4.93 -8.71
CA ARG A 36 1.24 -6.22 -9.27
C ARG A 36 1.67 -7.34 -8.33
N GLN A 37 0.80 -8.32 -8.15
CA GLN A 37 1.09 -9.51 -7.35
C GLN A 37 2.30 -10.25 -7.93
N GLY A 38 3.22 -10.68 -7.06
CA GLY A 38 4.46 -11.34 -7.42
C GLY A 38 5.63 -10.41 -7.76
N ASP A 39 5.41 -9.10 -7.85
CA ASP A 39 6.51 -8.13 -7.99
C ASP A 39 7.29 -7.98 -6.68
N ASP A 40 8.51 -7.43 -6.78
CA ASP A 40 9.36 -7.20 -5.62
C ASP A 40 8.74 -6.19 -4.63
N GLY A 41 8.95 -6.53 -3.36
CA GLY A 41 8.23 -6.05 -2.20
C GLY A 41 8.66 -4.68 -1.66
N ASP A 42 9.07 -3.71 -2.46
CA ASP A 42 10.02 -2.70 -1.94
C ASP A 42 9.43 -1.37 -1.43
N HIS A 43 8.16 -1.07 -1.75
CA HIS A 43 7.56 0.24 -1.45
C HIS A 43 6.28 0.16 -0.60
N PHE A 44 6.15 1.05 0.38
CA PHE A 44 4.91 1.23 1.13
C PHE A 44 4.18 2.47 0.62
N TYR A 45 2.87 2.35 0.40
CA TYR A 45 2.06 3.44 -0.14
C TYR A 45 1.00 3.87 0.87
N VAL A 46 0.81 5.19 0.94
CA VAL A 46 -0.27 5.82 1.70
C VAL A 46 -1.10 6.61 0.72
N ILE A 47 -2.41 6.44 0.81
CA ILE A 47 -3.34 7.16 -0.05
C ILE A 47 -3.55 8.55 0.55
N ASP A 48 -3.18 9.57 -0.23
CA ASP A 48 -3.52 10.96 0.03
C ASP A 48 -4.90 11.32 -0.57
N ASN A 49 -5.14 10.92 -1.81
CA ASN A 49 -6.42 11.10 -2.50
C ASN A 49 -6.64 10.02 -3.58
N GLY A 50 -7.91 9.81 -3.96
CA GLY A 50 -8.34 8.88 -5.00
C GLY A 50 -9.06 7.64 -4.46
N THR A 51 -9.58 6.84 -5.39
CA THR A 51 -10.17 5.54 -5.11
C THR A 51 -9.35 4.47 -5.80
N TYR A 52 -9.03 3.40 -5.06
CA TYR A 52 -8.20 2.32 -5.55
C TYR A 52 -8.89 0.99 -5.30
N GLU A 53 -8.72 0.06 -6.24
CA GLU A 53 -9.32 -1.27 -6.16
C GLU A 53 -8.21 -2.30 -6.01
N VAL A 54 -8.46 -3.29 -5.15
CA VAL A 54 -7.52 -4.39 -4.91
C VAL A 54 -8.08 -5.65 -5.52
N TYR A 55 -7.26 -6.32 -6.31
CA TYR A 55 -7.60 -7.58 -6.97
C TYR A 55 -6.62 -8.67 -6.54
N ALA A 56 -7.11 -9.88 -6.35
CA ALA A 56 -6.30 -11.07 -6.16
C ALA A 56 -6.73 -12.16 -7.14
N ALA A 57 -5.81 -13.03 -7.51
CA ALA A 57 -6.15 -14.19 -8.32
C ALA A 57 -7.01 -15.18 -7.51
N ASP A 58 -8.16 -15.58 -8.06
CA ASP A 58 -8.98 -16.67 -7.53
C ASP A 58 -8.29 -18.03 -7.76
N SER A 59 -8.93 -19.11 -7.31
CA SER A 59 -8.44 -20.49 -7.53
C SER A 59 -8.32 -20.90 -9.00
N ASN A 60 -8.93 -20.14 -9.92
CA ASN A 60 -8.88 -20.35 -11.37
C ASN A 60 -7.92 -19.38 -12.08
N GLY A 61 -7.20 -18.52 -11.33
CA GLY A 61 -6.28 -17.53 -11.87
C GLY A 61 -6.95 -16.27 -12.45
N GLN A 62 -8.25 -16.07 -12.23
CA GLN A 62 -8.96 -14.85 -12.63
C GLN A 62 -8.84 -13.78 -11.56
N ALA A 63 -8.70 -12.52 -11.98
CA ALA A 63 -8.63 -11.39 -11.05
C ALA A 63 -10.01 -11.15 -10.42
N GLU A 64 -10.12 -11.41 -9.12
CA GLU A 64 -11.29 -11.13 -8.30
C GLU A 64 -11.04 -9.87 -7.46
N LYS A 65 -12.00 -8.95 -7.43
CA LYS A 65 -11.92 -7.76 -6.57
C LYS A 65 -12.11 -8.18 -5.12
N ILE A 66 -11.09 -7.97 -4.31
CA ILE A 66 -11.09 -8.34 -2.88
C ILE A 66 -11.29 -7.15 -1.94
N GLY A 67 -11.21 -5.92 -2.46
CA GLY A 67 -11.44 -4.72 -1.67
C GLY A 67 -11.31 -3.43 -2.45
N ASP A 68 -11.60 -2.33 -1.77
CA ASP A 68 -11.41 -0.98 -2.25
C ASP A 68 -10.89 -0.06 -1.14
N TYR A 69 -10.13 0.95 -1.54
CA TYR A 69 -9.72 2.05 -0.69
C TYR A 69 -10.38 3.33 -1.18
N ASN A 70 -11.08 4.03 -0.29
CA ASN A 70 -11.76 5.29 -0.59
C ASN A 70 -11.08 6.44 0.12
N GLN A 71 -10.32 7.26 -0.63
CA GLN A 71 -9.65 8.50 -0.22
C GLN A 71 -8.61 8.38 0.91
N THR A 72 -8.63 7.30 1.68
CA THR A 72 -7.73 7.05 2.79
C THR A 72 -7.39 5.58 2.85
N GLY A 73 -6.20 5.29 3.35
CA GLY A 73 -5.71 3.93 3.50
C GLY A 73 -4.22 3.87 3.32
N SER A 74 -3.68 2.69 3.56
CA SER A 74 -2.32 2.35 3.22
C SER A 74 -2.29 0.91 2.76
N PHE A 75 -1.35 0.59 1.89
CA PHE A 75 -1.15 -0.77 1.42
C PHE A 75 0.32 -1.04 1.15
N GLY A 76 0.64 -2.33 1.13
CA GLY A 76 1.97 -2.81 0.83
C GLY A 76 2.91 -2.92 2.03
N GLU A 77 2.38 -2.86 3.24
CA GLU A 77 3.10 -3.07 4.48
C GLU A 77 3.61 -4.52 4.64
N LEU A 78 2.86 -5.49 4.14
CA LEU A 78 3.14 -6.91 4.34
C LEU A 78 4.45 -7.33 3.68
N ALA A 79 4.71 -6.84 2.47
CA ALA A 79 5.93 -7.16 1.74
C ALA A 79 7.19 -6.65 2.49
N LEU A 80 7.10 -5.50 3.15
CA LEU A 80 8.18 -4.96 3.98
C LEU A 80 8.32 -5.67 5.32
N MET A 81 7.21 -6.08 5.95
CA MET A 81 7.24 -6.79 7.23
C MET A 81 7.77 -8.23 7.09
N TYR A 82 7.37 -8.92 6.03
CA TYR A 82 7.63 -10.35 5.86
C TYR A 82 8.70 -10.65 4.80
N ASN A 83 9.23 -9.62 4.12
CA ASN A 83 10.18 -9.75 3.02
C ASN A 83 9.69 -10.77 1.97
N GLN A 84 8.42 -10.65 1.60
CA GLN A 84 7.72 -11.53 0.66
C GLN A 84 7.36 -10.77 -0.63
N PRO A 85 7.23 -11.48 -1.77
CA PRO A 85 6.65 -10.90 -2.98
C PRO A 85 5.26 -10.31 -2.73
N ARG A 86 4.88 -9.34 -3.55
CA ARG A 86 3.61 -8.61 -3.47
C ARG A 86 2.37 -9.49 -3.62
#